data_AF-A0A951QFP5-F1
#
_entry.id   AF-A0A951QFP5-F1
#
_cell.length_a   1.000
_cell.length_b   1.000
_cell.length_c   1.000
_cell.angle_alpha   90.00
_cell.angle_beta   90.00
_cell.angle_gamma   90.00
#
_symmetry.space_group_name_H-M   'P 1'
#
loop_
_entity.id
_entity.type
_entity.pdbx_description
1 polymer ?
#
loop_
_entity_poly.entity_id
_entity_poly.type
_entity_poly.pdbx_seq_one_letter_code
_entity_poly.pdbx_strand_id
1 'polypeptide(L)'
;MDSETRERLIKVVKLARGSMSQRQFAKLLGVSSTAVQLWEKGETMPDTKNLAQIATRAGYTIEGLVEYLTGHKMPEFEEGEVDKILRQVQLMPLQQVAVIGQAIAERFVSELGDASPDFSHAKR
;
A
#
# COMPACT_ATOMS: atom_id res chain seq x y z
N MET A 1 -6.40 13.04 25.15
CA MET A 1 -6.43 11.99 24.10
C MET A 1 -6.14 10.66 24.74
N ASP A 2 -6.93 9.66 24.37
CA ASP A 2 -6.78 8.30 24.87
C ASP A 2 -5.41 7.70 24.50
N SER A 3 -4.88 6.82 25.35
CA SER A 3 -3.61 6.13 25.10
C SER A 3 -3.70 5.25 23.86
N GLU A 4 -4.88 4.69 23.62
CA GLU A 4 -5.14 3.79 22.50
C GLU A 4 -5.11 4.54 21.15
N THR A 5 -5.76 5.71 21.06
CA THR A 5 -5.71 6.57 19.86
C THR A 5 -4.28 6.93 19.46
N ARG A 6 -3.39 7.19 20.43
CA ARG A 6 -1.98 7.47 20.16
C ARG A 6 -1.26 6.26 19.60
N GLU A 7 -1.49 5.08 20.17
CA GLU A 7 -0.87 3.85 19.67
C GLU A 7 -1.31 3.52 18.24
N ARG A 8 -2.60 3.71 17.95
CA ARG A 8 -3.17 3.56 16.61
C ARG A 8 -2.53 4.52 15.60
N LEU A 9 -2.38 5.79 15.96
CA LEU A 9 -1.69 6.79 15.14
C LEU A 9 -0.24 6.37 14.83
N ILE A 10 0.52 5.97 15.85
CA ILE A 10 1.91 5.55 15.68
C ILE A 10 2.02 4.41 14.66
N LYS A 11 1.12 3.42 14.74
CA LYS A 11 1.07 2.28 13.81
C LYS A 11 0.85 2.75 12.37
N VAL A 12 -0.13 3.62 12.13
CA VAL A 12 -0.44 4.10 10.78
C VAL A 12 0.67 4.98 10.22
N VAL A 13 1.28 5.84 11.03
CA VAL A 13 2.40 6.70 10.58
C VAL A 13 3.60 5.84 10.16
N LYS A 14 3.92 4.80 10.94
CA LYS A 14 5.00 3.86 10.60
C LYS A 14 4.69 3.04 9.35
N LEU A 15 3.44 2.61 9.18
CA LEU A 15 2.97 1.92 7.99
C LEU A 15 3.07 2.79 6.74
N ALA A 16 2.55 4.02 6.80
CA ALA A 16 2.62 5.00 5.71
C ALA A 16 4.05 5.35 5.31
N ARG A 17 4.98 5.34 6.28
CA ARG A 17 6.41 5.58 6.04
C ARG A 17 7.10 4.37 5.38
N GLY A 18 6.70 3.15 5.74
CA GLY A 18 7.34 1.93 5.30
C GLY A 18 8.85 1.91 5.62
N SER A 19 9.68 1.65 4.61
CA SER A 19 11.15 1.58 4.74
C SER A 19 11.86 2.93 4.66
N MET A 20 11.13 4.03 4.39
CA MET A 20 11.75 5.36 4.27
C MET A 20 12.28 5.83 5.62
N SER A 21 13.37 6.61 5.63
CA SER A 21 13.77 7.35 6.83
C SER A 21 12.74 8.43 7.19
N GLN A 22 12.68 8.83 8.46
CA GLN A 22 11.80 9.94 8.91
C GLN A 22 12.03 11.22 8.10
N ARG A 23 13.27 11.50 7.71
CA ARG A 23 13.62 12.68 6.89
C ARG A 23 13.09 12.58 5.46
N GLN A 24 13.20 11.41 4.83
CA GLN A 24 12.65 11.20 3.49
C GLN A 24 11.12 11.30 3.51
N PHE A 25 10.48 10.71 4.51
CA PHE A 25 9.03 10.78 4.68
C PHE A 25 8.54 12.20 4.98
N ALA A 26 9.24 12.94 5.84
CA ALA A 26 8.93 14.33 6.12
C ALA A 26 9.03 15.22 4.87
N LYS A 27 10.08 15.05 4.06
CA LYS A 27 10.25 15.76 2.78
C LYS A 27 9.08 15.47 1.83
N LEU A 28 8.59 14.24 1.84
CA LEU A 28 7.49 13.79 0.99
C LEU A 28 6.14 14.41 1.38
N LEU A 29 5.90 14.57 2.67
CA LEU A 29 4.70 15.22 3.21
C LEU A 29 4.81 16.76 3.23
N GLY A 30 6.02 17.30 3.03
CA GLY A 30 6.28 18.74 3.11
C GLY A 30 6.33 19.27 4.55
N VAL A 31 6.76 18.44 5.50
CA VAL A 31 6.88 18.77 6.94
C VAL A 31 8.31 18.61 7.43
N SER A 32 8.58 19.01 8.68
CA SER A 32 9.88 18.79 9.31
C SER A 32 10.07 17.33 9.75
N SER A 33 11.31 16.83 9.77
CA SER A 33 11.61 15.49 10.30
C SER A 33 11.22 15.34 11.77
N THR A 34 11.29 16.43 12.53
CA THR A 34 10.85 16.49 13.92
C THR A 34 9.35 16.25 14.05
N ALA A 35 8.52 16.79 13.15
CA ALA A 35 7.08 16.53 13.17
C ALA A 35 6.78 15.03 13.05
N VAL A 36 7.39 14.36 12.07
CA VAL A 36 7.27 12.89 11.89
C VAL A 36 7.75 12.14 13.13
N GLN A 37 8.88 12.54 13.71
CA GLN A 37 9.40 11.92 14.94
C GLN A 37 8.40 12.03 16.11
N LEU A 38 7.79 13.20 16.30
CA LEU A 38 6.81 13.42 17.37
C LEU A 38 5.53 12.62 17.14
N TRP A 39 5.08 12.47 15.88
CA TRP A 39 3.93 11.62 15.56
C TRP A 39 4.21 10.14 15.83
N GLU A 40 5.39 9.64 15.46
CA GLU A 40 5.80 8.24 15.72
C GLU A 40 6.04 7.93 17.20
N LYS A 41 6.22 8.96 18.03
CA LYS A 41 6.23 8.85 19.50
C LYS A 41 4.85 9.08 20.13
N GLY A 42 3.85 9.50 19.36
CA GLY A 42 2.52 9.84 19.85
C GLY A 42 2.48 11.12 20.70
N GLU A 43 3.48 11.98 20.59
CA GLU A 43 3.57 13.23 21.34
C GLU A 43 2.67 14.33 20.75
N THR A 44 2.49 14.31 19.42
CA THR A 44 1.64 15.28 18.70
C THR A 44 0.78 14.57 17.65
N MET A 45 -0.31 15.22 17.23
CA MET A 45 -1.20 14.75 16.16
C MET A 45 -0.91 15.52 14.86
N PRO A 46 -0.85 14.87 13.70
CA PRO A 46 -0.80 15.57 12.42
C PRO A 46 -2.10 16.36 12.20
N ASP A 47 -2.03 17.46 11.45
CA ASP A 47 -3.23 18.16 11.00
C ASP A 47 -4.03 17.33 9.98
N THR A 48 -5.23 17.79 9.63
CA THR A 48 -6.13 17.10 8.69
C THR A 48 -5.47 16.83 7.34
N LYS A 49 -4.66 17.77 6.83
CA LYS A 49 -3.97 17.63 5.54
C LYS A 49 -2.95 16.49 5.60
N ASN A 50 -2.12 16.46 6.64
CA ASN A 50 -1.10 15.43 6.82
C ASN A 50 -1.74 14.07 7.15
N LEU A 51 -2.81 14.04 7.94
CA LEU A 51 -3.60 12.84 8.18
C LEU A 51 -4.14 12.25 6.87
N ALA A 52 -4.68 13.07 5.98
CA ALA A 52 -5.15 12.60 4.67
C ALA A 52 -4.02 12.01 3.83
N GLN A 53 -2.85 12.66 3.80
CA GLN A 53 -1.69 12.12 3.08
C GLN A 53 -1.18 10.80 3.69
N ILE A 54 -1.16 10.71 5.02
CA ILE A 54 -0.80 9.50 5.76
C ILE A 54 -1.79 8.37 5.47
N ALA A 55 -3.10 8.65 5.47
CA ALA A 55 -4.15 7.70 5.15
C ALA A 55 -3.94 7.13 3.74
N THR A 56 -3.84 7.98 2.72
CA THR A 56 -3.64 7.55 1.33
C THR A 56 -2.39 6.68 1.18
N ARG A 57 -1.29 7.04 1.85
CA ARG A 57 -0.04 6.28 1.83
C ARG A 57 -0.14 4.91 2.49
N ALA A 58 -0.93 4.82 3.55
CA ALA A 58 -1.17 3.59 4.28
C ALA A 58 -2.28 2.73 3.65
N GLY A 59 -2.87 3.17 2.53
CA GLY A 59 -3.95 2.44 1.85
C GLY A 59 -5.34 2.67 2.44
N TYR A 60 -5.56 3.78 3.16
CA TYR A 60 -6.82 4.12 3.80
C TYR A 60 -7.48 5.37 3.19
N THR A 61 -8.80 5.45 3.32
CA THR A 61 -9.53 6.71 3.22
C THR A 61 -9.31 7.54 4.49
N ILE A 62 -9.51 8.86 4.41
CA ILE A 62 -9.39 9.72 5.60
C ILE A 62 -10.49 9.40 6.62
N GLU A 63 -11.69 9.07 6.16
CA GLU A 63 -12.81 8.62 6.98
C GLU A 63 -12.45 7.33 7.73
N GLY A 64 -11.91 6.33 7.03
CA GLY A 64 -11.51 5.06 7.64
C GLY A 64 -10.37 5.22 8.64
N LEU A 65 -9.44 6.14 8.39
CA LEU A 65 -8.39 6.48 9.37
C LEU A 65 -8.99 7.15 10.62
N VAL A 66 -9.92 8.09 10.46
CA VAL A 66 -10.58 8.76 11.59
C VAL A 66 -11.38 7.77 12.43
N GLU A 67 -12.16 6.89 11.80
CA GLU A 67 -12.91 5.83 12.48
C GLU A 67 -11.97 4.95 13.31
N TYR A 68 -10.86 4.50 12.72
CA TYR A 68 -9.85 3.73 13.43
C TYR A 68 -9.29 4.47 14.65
N LEU A 69 -8.93 5.75 14.51
CA LEU A 69 -8.40 6.56 15.60
C LEU A 69 -9.40 6.76 16.74
N THR A 70 -10.70 6.78 16.44
CA THR A 70 -11.80 6.99 17.41
C THR A 70 -12.26 5.72 18.15
N GLY A 71 -11.61 4.57 17.93
CA GLY A 71 -11.86 3.35 18.69
C GLY A 71 -12.85 2.38 18.06
N HIS A 72 -13.31 2.67 16.84
CA HIS A 72 -13.88 1.63 15.99
C HIS A 72 -12.74 0.69 15.53
N LYS A 73 -13.06 -0.57 15.22
CA LYS A 73 -12.04 -1.52 14.72
C LYS A 73 -11.28 -0.84 13.58
N MET A 74 -9.98 -1.15 13.41
CA MET A 74 -9.33 -0.83 12.13
C MET A 74 -10.32 -1.24 11.05
N PRO A 75 -10.59 -0.41 10.02
CA PRO A 75 -11.12 -0.99 8.80
C PRO A 75 -10.18 -2.15 8.54
N GLU A 76 -10.71 -3.37 8.60
CA GLU A 76 -9.98 -4.56 8.17
C GLU A 76 -9.33 -4.09 6.89
N PHE A 77 -8.00 -4.19 6.83
CA PHE A 77 -7.34 -4.02 5.56
C PHE A 77 -8.14 -4.91 4.62
N GLU A 78 -8.92 -4.32 3.74
CA GLU A 78 -9.11 -4.92 2.46
C GLU A 78 -7.68 -4.86 1.90
N GLU A 79 -6.84 -5.83 2.30
CA GLU A 79 -5.63 -6.19 1.57
C GLU A 79 -6.12 -6.10 0.12
N GLY A 80 -5.50 -5.23 -0.68
CA GLY A 80 -5.94 -5.09 -2.07
C GLY A 80 -6.05 -6.49 -2.64
N GLU A 81 -7.06 -6.79 -3.44
CA GLU A 81 -7.30 -8.17 -3.91
C GLU A 81 -6.02 -8.80 -4.50
N VAL A 82 -5.16 -7.97 -5.10
CA VAL A 82 -3.82 -8.34 -5.57
C VAL A 82 -2.83 -8.70 -4.44
N ASP A 83 -2.79 -7.94 -3.34
CA ASP A 83 -1.91 -8.21 -2.19
C ASP A 83 -2.30 -9.52 -1.48
N LYS A 84 -3.61 -9.79 -1.35
CA LYS A 84 -4.13 -11.08 -0.87
C LYS A 84 -3.61 -12.22 -1.75
N ILE A 85 -3.71 -12.06 -3.07
CA ILE A 85 -3.24 -13.05 -4.04
C ILE A 85 -1.73 -13.25 -3.94
N LEU A 86 -0.94 -12.18 -3.88
CA LEU A 86 0.53 -12.26 -3.80
C LEU A 86 0.99 -13.03 -2.56
N ARG A 87 0.36 -12.76 -1.42
CA ARG A 87 0.64 -13.46 -0.17
C ARG A 87 0.31 -14.95 -0.26
N GLN A 88 -0.82 -15.28 -0.88
CA GLN A 88 -1.20 -16.67 -1.12
C GLN A 88 -0.19 -17.38 -2.03
N VAL A 89 0.23 -16.76 -3.15
CA VAL A 89 1.22 -17.33 -4.08
C VAL A 89 2.55 -17.63 -3.39
N GLN A 90 3.01 -16.76 -2.48
CA GLN A 90 4.28 -16.95 -1.76
C GLN A 90 4.27 -18.16 -0.81
N LEU A 91 3.10 -18.59 -0.33
CA LEU A 91 2.96 -19.70 0.61
C LEU A 91 2.61 -21.04 -0.07
N MET A 92 2.45 -21.04 -1.39
CA MET A 92 2.05 -22.22 -2.15
C MET A 92 3.22 -23.14 -2.53
N PRO A 93 2.96 -24.45 -2.71
CA PRO A 93 3.88 -25.35 -3.40
C PRO A 93 4.13 -24.89 -4.84
N LEU A 94 5.37 -25.08 -5.32
CA LEU A 94 5.81 -24.61 -6.64
C LEU A 94 4.90 -25.10 -7.80
N GLN A 95 4.31 -26.28 -7.67
CA GLN A 95 3.36 -26.83 -8.64
C GLN A 95 2.10 -25.95 -8.78
N GLN A 96 1.58 -25.41 -7.68
CA GLN A 96 0.40 -24.54 -7.70
C GLN A 96 0.75 -23.16 -8.24
N VAL A 97 1.95 -22.65 -7.92
CA VAL A 97 2.47 -21.40 -8.49
C VAL A 97 2.59 -21.50 -10.02
N ALA A 98 3.05 -22.63 -10.54
CA ALA A 98 3.15 -22.85 -11.98
C ALA A 98 1.78 -22.80 -12.69
N VAL A 99 0.73 -23.35 -12.08
CA VAL A 99 -0.65 -23.27 -12.60
C VAL A 99 -1.13 -21.82 -12.67
N ILE A 100 -0.91 -21.04 -11.62
CA ILE A 100 -1.26 -19.61 -11.60
C ILE A 100 -0.46 -18.85 -12.67
N GLY A 101 0.84 -19.12 -12.79
CA GLY A 101 1.69 -18.52 -13.81
C GLY A 101 1.23 -18.82 -15.24
N GLN A 102 0.78 -20.03 -15.51
CA GLN A 102 0.22 -20.41 -16.82
C GLN A 102 -1.05 -19.62 -17.14
N ALA A 103 -2.00 -19.54 -16.20
CA ALA A 103 -3.24 -18.79 -16.40
C ALA A 103 -2.99 -17.30 -16.66
N ILE A 104 -1.99 -16.71 -15.98
CA ILE A 104 -1.57 -15.32 -16.21
C ILE A 104 -0.99 -15.15 -17.62
N ALA A 105 -0.12 -16.07 -18.06
CA ALA A 105 0.46 -16.03 -19.40
C ALA A 105 -0.62 -16.14 -20.50
N GLU A 106 -1.58 -17.04 -20.32
CA GLU A 106 -2.73 -17.20 -21.23
C GLU A 106 -3.58 -15.92 -21.29
N ARG A 107 -3.79 -15.25 -20.14
CA ARG A 107 -4.50 -13.97 -20.10
C ARG A 107 -3.79 -12.89 -20.89
N PHE A 108 -2.47 -12.77 -20.75
CA PHE A 108 -1.68 -11.80 -21.52
C PHE A 108 -1.69 -12.10 -23.02
N VAL A 109 -1.54 -13.37 -23.41
CA VAL A 109 -1.61 -13.77 -24.83
C VAL A 109 -2.98 -13.43 -25.43
N SER A 110 -4.07 -13.66 -24.67
CA SER A 110 -5.42 -13.33 -25.13
C SER A 110 -5.69 -11.82 -25.26
N GLU A 111 -5.05 -10.98 -24.43
CA GLU A 111 -5.19 -9.52 -24.52
C GLU A 111 -4.21 -8.87 -25.51
N LEU A 112 -3.07 -9.51 -25.80
CA LEU A 112 -2.07 -9.05 -26.78
C LEU A 112 -2.30 -9.64 -28.19
N GLY A 113 -3.29 -10.52 -28.34
CA GLY A 113 -3.52 -11.34 -29.54
C GLY A 113 -3.99 -10.62 -30.81
N ASP A 114 -4.35 -9.33 -30.75
CA ASP A 114 -4.72 -8.54 -31.95
C ASP A 114 -3.57 -7.72 -32.56
N ALA A 115 -2.39 -7.74 -31.94
CA ALA A 115 -1.19 -7.10 -32.49
C ALA A 115 -0.22 -8.16 -33.04
N SER A 116 -0.61 -8.87 -34.11
CA SER A 116 0.37 -9.62 -34.91
C SER A 116 1.19 -8.62 -35.73
N PRO A 117 2.52 -8.50 -35.53
CA PRO A 117 3.36 -7.79 -36.48
C PRO A 117 3.47 -8.66 -37.72
N ASP A 118 2.94 -8.17 -38.83
CA ASP A 118 3.12 -8.79 -40.14
C ASP A 118 4.59 -8.70 -40.56
N PHE A 119 5.30 -9.82 -40.50
CA PHE A 119 6.68 -9.96 -40.99
C PHE A 119 6.74 -10.48 -42.44
N SER A 120 5.72 -10.22 -43.27
CA SER A 120 5.66 -10.72 -44.65
C SER A 120 6.64 -10.07 -45.64
N HIS A 121 7.51 -9.13 -45.25
CA HIS A 121 8.37 -8.40 -46.19
C HIS A 121 9.85 -8.29 -45.82
N ALA A 122 10.50 -9.40 -45.46
CA ALA A 122 11.97 -9.47 -45.42
C ALA A 122 12.52 -10.68 -46.19
N LYS A 123 12.28 -10.69 -47.51
CA LYS A 123 13.14 -11.37 -48.47
C LYS A 123 13.36 -10.47 -49.68
N ARG A 124 14.50 -9.80 -49.72
CA ARG A 124 15.25 -9.44 -50.93
C ARG A 124 16.65 -8.99 -50.54
#